data_AF-A0A9X8VE54-F1
#
_entry.id   AF-A0A9X8VE54-F1
#
_cell.length_a   1.000
_cell.length_b   1.000
_cell.length_c   1.000
_cell.angle_alpha   90.00
_cell.angle_beta   90.00
_cell.angle_gamma   90.00
#
_symmetry.space_group_name_H-M   'P 1'
#
loop_
_entity.id
_entity.type
_entity.pdbx_description
1 polymer ?
#
loop_
_entity_poly.entity_id
_entity_poly.type
_entity_poly.pdbx_seq_one_letter_code
_entity_poly.pdbx_strand_id
1 'polypeptide(L)'
;QHAIGIVTGCSDTSELPLDKLKPIDSVIDAESLFSPSLWRILRWASDYYHYPIGEVLFHALPILLRQGKPAEAAPLWQWFA
;
A
#
# COMPACT_ATOMS: atom_id res chain seq x y z
N GLN A 1 -8.71 11.83 12.14
CA GLN A 1 -8.25 12.04 10.75
C GLN A 1 -8.02 10.66 10.16
N HIS A 2 -8.51 10.43 8.95
CA HIS A 2 -8.30 9.17 8.23
C HIS A 2 -7.04 9.28 7.39
N ALA A 3 -6.32 8.18 7.24
CA ALA A 3 -5.13 8.08 6.42
C ALA A 3 -5.12 6.72 5.70
N ILE A 4 -4.44 6.67 4.57
CA ILE A 4 -4.24 5.42 3.82
C ILE A 4 -2.97 4.77 4.36
N GLY A 5 -3.02 3.45 4.52
CA GLY A 5 -1.88 2.63 4.93
C GLY A 5 -1.76 1.41 4.03
N ILE A 6 -0.56 0.82 4.00
CA ILE A 6 -0.28 -0.43 3.28
C ILE A 6 0.00 -1.51 4.32
N VAL A 7 -0.74 -2.61 4.25
CA VAL A 7 -0.56 -3.76 5.16
C VAL A 7 0.74 -4.48 4.80
N THR A 8 1.63 -4.64 5.79
CA THR A 8 2.95 -5.29 5.59
C THR A 8 3.01 -6.74 6.09
N GLY A 9 1.99 -7.17 6.84
CA GLY A 9 1.83 -8.52 7.35
C GLY A 9 0.55 -8.64 8.18
N CYS A 10 0.14 -9.87 8.43
CA CYS A 10 -1.00 -10.21 9.27
C CYS A 10 -0.53 -11.17 10.38
N SER A 11 -1.05 -10.98 11.59
CA SER A 11 -0.76 -11.82 12.75
C SER A 11 -1.97 -11.86 13.67
N ASP A 12 -2.17 -12.98 14.36
CA ASP A 12 -3.21 -13.13 15.39
C ASP A 12 -2.75 -12.57 16.75
N THR A 13 -1.49 -12.15 16.85
CA THR A 13 -0.89 -11.61 18.08
C THR A 13 -0.34 -10.20 17.85
N SER A 14 -0.35 -9.40 18.92
CA SER A 14 0.20 -8.04 18.94
C SER A 14 0.99 -7.81 20.22
N GLU A 15 2.01 -6.94 20.14
CA GLU A 15 2.76 -6.46 21.30
C GLU A 15 1.91 -5.52 22.20
N LEU A 16 0.83 -4.96 21.65
CA LEU A 16 -0.10 -4.11 22.37
C LEU A 16 -1.39 -4.87 22.70
N PRO A 17 -2.03 -4.55 23.84
CA PRO A 17 -3.37 -5.05 24.16
C PRO A 17 -4.40 -4.72 23.07
N LEU A 18 -5.26 -5.68 22.73
CA LEU A 18 -6.23 -5.57 21.65
C LEU A 18 -7.20 -4.39 21.80
N ASP A 19 -7.58 -4.06 23.04
CA ASP A 19 -8.46 -2.94 23.39
C ASP A 19 -7.84 -1.56 23.09
N LYS A 20 -6.52 -1.48 22.93
CA LYS A 20 -5.81 -0.25 22.54
C LYS A 20 -5.62 -0.12 21.03
N LEU A 21 -5.84 -1.19 20.27
CA LEU A 21 -5.72 -1.18 18.82
C LEU A 21 -6.97 -0.57 18.19
N LYS A 22 -6.75 0.38 17.28
CA LYS A 22 -7.85 0.94 16.51
C LYS A 22 -8.21 -0.03 15.37
N PRO A 23 -9.50 -0.26 15.09
CA PRO A 23 -9.91 -1.04 13.93
C PRO A 23 -9.54 -0.30 12.64
N ILE A 24 -9.40 -1.05 11.55
CA ILE A 24 -9.30 -0.47 10.20
C ILE A 24 -10.69 -0.03 9.74
N ASP A 25 -10.76 1.12 9.05
CA ASP A 25 -12.04 1.66 8.58
C ASP A 25 -12.57 0.91 7.36
N SER A 26 -11.69 0.61 6.39
CA SER A 26 -12.03 -0.06 5.14
C SER A 26 -10.81 -0.67 4.47
N VAL A 27 -10.99 -1.77 3.75
CA VAL A 27 -9.99 -2.35 2.83
C VAL A 27 -10.30 -1.84 1.42
N ILE A 28 -9.31 -1.20 0.77
CA ILE A 28 -9.48 -0.52 -0.52
C ILE A 28 -9.15 -1.46 -1.69
N ASP A 29 -8.13 -2.30 -1.53
CA ASP A 29 -7.69 -3.28 -2.52
C ASP A 29 -7.83 -4.70 -1.96
N ALA A 30 -8.43 -5.61 -2.73
CA ALA A 30 -8.60 -7.01 -2.33
C ALA A 30 -7.31 -7.83 -2.46
N GLU A 31 -6.39 -7.38 -3.33
CA GLU A 31 -5.11 -8.01 -3.59
C GLU A 31 -3.98 -6.98 -3.49
N SER A 32 -2.75 -7.47 -3.29
CA SER A 32 -1.58 -6.60 -3.27
C SER A 32 -1.35 -5.95 -4.63
N LEU A 33 -1.25 -4.61 -4.65
CA LEU A 33 -0.82 -3.85 -5.84
C LEU A 33 0.66 -4.12 -6.22
N PHE A 34 1.43 -4.72 -5.30
CA PHE A 34 2.82 -5.12 -5.55
C PHE A 34 2.88 -6.60 -5.90
N SER A 35 3.56 -6.93 -7.00
CA SER A 35 3.94 -8.32 -7.28
C SER A 35 4.89 -8.85 -6.20
N PRO A 36 4.94 -10.17 -5.95
CA PRO A 36 5.82 -10.73 -4.92
C PRO A 36 7.30 -10.34 -5.08
N SER A 37 7.78 -10.26 -6.32
CA SER A 37 9.16 -9.84 -6.63
C SER A 37 9.41 -8.37 -6.29
N LEU A 38 8.45 -7.49 -6.61
CA LEU A 38 8.54 -6.07 -6.30
C LEU A 38 8.46 -5.83 -4.79
N TRP A 39 7.57 -6.54 -4.10
CA TRP A 39 7.47 -6.49 -2.64
C TRP A 39 8.81 -6.82 -1.97
N ARG A 40 9.45 -7.91 -2.41
CA ARG A 40 10.74 -8.36 -1.86
C ARG A 40 11.84 -7.31 -2.04
N ILE A 41 11.94 -6.68 -3.21
CA ILE A 41 13.01 -5.70 -3.45
C ILE A 41 12.76 -4.39 -2.71
N LEU A 42 11.51 -3.94 -2.58
CA LEU A 42 11.17 -2.74 -1.82
C LEU A 42 11.46 -2.92 -0.33
N ARG A 43 11.11 -4.07 0.23
CA ARG A 43 11.45 -4.41 1.62
C ARG A 43 12.96 -4.44 1.83
N TRP A 44 13.68 -5.14 0.96
CA TRP A 44 15.14 -5.16 1.00
C TRP A 44 15.76 -3.76 0.90
N ALA A 45 15.24 -2.90 0.01
CA ALA A 45 15.74 -1.54 -0.14
C ALA A 45 15.49 -0.69 1.11
N SER A 46 14.32 -0.82 1.73
CA SER A 46 14.01 -0.15 3.01
C SER A 46 14.99 -0.56 4.10
N ASP A 47 15.24 -1.86 4.24
CA ASP A 47 16.16 -2.41 5.24
C ASP A 47 17.61 -1.98 4.96
N TYR A 48 18.05 -2.07 3.71
CA TYR A 48 19.44 -1.80 3.31
C TYR A 48 19.79 -0.30 3.36
N TYR A 49 18.91 0.56 2.86
CA TYR A 49 19.12 2.01 2.86
C TYR A 49 18.63 2.69 4.15
N HIS A 50 18.15 1.92 5.13
CA HIS A 50 17.59 2.42 6.40
C HIS A 50 16.54 3.51 6.20
N TYR A 51 15.70 3.38 5.17
CA TYR A 51 14.63 4.33 4.87
C TYR A 51 13.29 3.77 5.35
N PRO A 52 12.36 4.59 5.89
CA PRO A 52 11.10 4.09 6.43
C PRO A 52 10.29 3.30 5.39
N ILE A 53 9.87 2.08 5.75
CA ILE A 53 9.15 1.18 4.82
C ILE A 53 7.87 1.81 4.26
N GLY A 54 7.13 2.58 5.07
CA GLY A 54 5.93 3.28 4.61
C GLY A 54 6.23 4.22 3.44
N GLU A 55 7.27 5.04 3.57
CA GLU A 55 7.69 5.97 2.51
C GLU A 55 8.17 5.23 1.26
N VAL A 56 8.95 4.15 1.41
CA VAL A 56 9.39 3.33 0.28
C VAL A 56 8.19 2.77 -0.50
N LEU A 57 7.22 2.19 0.21
CA LEU A 57 6.05 1.58 -0.42
C LEU A 57 5.14 2.63 -1.08
N PHE A 58 4.89 3.76 -0.43
CA PHE A 58 4.09 4.83 -1.03
C PHE A 58 4.78 5.46 -2.24
N HIS A 59 6.10 5.69 -2.18
CA HIS A 59 6.85 6.24 -3.32
C HIS A 59 6.92 5.31 -4.53
N ALA A 60 6.83 3.99 -4.31
CA ALA A 60 6.76 3.01 -5.40
C ALA A 60 5.42 3.05 -6.17
N LEU A 61 4.37 3.64 -5.61
CA LEU A 61 3.05 3.72 -6.23
C LEU A 61 2.86 5.03 -7.04
N PRO A 62 2.06 5.02 -8.13
CA PRO A 62 1.54 6.23 -8.76
C PRO A 62 0.71 7.09 -7.78
N ILE A 63 0.71 8.41 -7.97
CA ILE A 63 0.05 9.38 -7.06
C ILE A 63 -1.41 9.04 -6.78
N LEU A 64 -2.18 8.62 -7.80
CA LEU A 64 -3.60 8.29 -7.64
C LEU A 64 -3.81 7.09 -6.71
N LEU A 65 -2.95 6.08 -6.77
CA LEU A 65 -3.02 4.91 -5.89
C LEU A 65 -2.62 5.28 -4.46
N ARG A 66 -1.67 6.20 -4.27
CA ARG A 66 -1.34 6.74 -2.93
C ARG A 66 -2.54 7.44 -2.28
N GLN A 67 -3.45 7.97 -3.09
CA GLN A 67 -4.69 8.62 -2.67
C GLN A 67 -5.87 7.63 -2.55
N GLY A 68 -5.64 6.32 -2.75
CA GLY A 68 -6.67 5.28 -2.62
C GLY A 68 -7.67 5.28 -3.78
N LYS A 69 -7.29 5.82 -4.93
CA LYS A 69 -8.08 5.67 -6.16
C LYS A 69 -7.94 4.24 -6.70
N PRO A 70 -8.96 3.69 -7.38
CA PRO A 70 -8.90 2.36 -7.95
C PRO A 70 -7.71 2.15 -8.89
N ALA A 71 -7.12 0.95 -8.84
CA ALA A 71 -6.06 0.51 -9.75
C ALA A 71 -6.62 0.11 -11.12
N GLU A 72 -7.22 1.08 -11.81
CA GLU A 72 -7.84 0.89 -13.13
C GLU A 72 -6.99 1.53 -14.24
N ALA A 73 -7.02 0.91 -15.43
CA ALA A 73 -6.41 1.49 -16.60
C ALA A 73 -7.18 2.75 -17.01
N ALA A 74 -6.45 3.83 -17.31
CA ALA A 74 -7.07 5.03 -17.84
C ALA A 74 -7.79 4.71 -19.17
N PRO A 75 -8.98 5.28 -19.41
CA PRO A 75 -9.66 5.10 -20.68
C PRO A 75 -8.82 5.66 -21.83
N LEU A 76 -8.75 4.91 -22.94
CA LEU A 76 -8.12 5.38 -24.17
C LEU A 76 -9.10 6.33 -24.88
N TRP A 77 -8.81 7.62 -24.82
CA TRP A 77 -9.54 8.62 -25.61
C TRP A 77 -9.08 8.55 -27.06
N GLN A 78 -9.99 8.16 -27.96
CA GLN A 78 -9.73 8.11 -29.40
C GLN A 78 -10.62 9.13 -30.12
N TRP A 79 -10.02 10.03 -30.89
CA TRP A 79 -10.75 10.90 -31.80
C TRP A 79 -11.08 10.12 -33.06
N PHE A 80 -12.37 9.98 -33.37
CA PHE A 80 -12.81 9.50 -34.68
C PHE A 80 -12.90 10.69 -35.64
N ALA A 81 -12.32 10.52 -36.83
CA ALA A 81 -12.43 11.46 -37.95
C ALA A 81 -13.65 11.11 -38.81
#